data_AF-A0A354PA17-F1
#
_entry.id   AF-A0A354PA17-F1
#
_cell.length_a   1.000
_cell.length_b   1.000
_cell.length_c   1.000
_cell.angle_alpha   90.00
_cell.angle_beta   90.00
_cell.angle_gamma   90.00
#
_symmetry.space_group_name_H-M   'P 1'
#
loop_
_entity.id
_entity.type
_entity.pdbx_description
1 polymer ?
#
loop_
_entity_poly.entity_id
_entity_poly.type
_entity_poly.pdbx_seq_one_letter_code
_entity_poly.pdbx_strand_id
1 'polypeptide(L)'
;MIDATGDPYEAENVAKSDFEKSAVAQLVAGKDYVDQPVFRDGKPILQAATSIPVVMDKCVMCHDNYANLPKGKAIGALTYEIAIE
;
A
#
# COMPACT_ATOMS: atom_id res chain seq x y z
N MET A 1 0.26 -3.05 -7.07
CA MET A 1 -0.31 -2.10 -6.09
C MET A 1 -1.29 -2.89 -5.25
N ILE A 2 -1.37 -2.63 -3.96
CA ILE A 2 -2.42 -3.19 -3.11
C ILE A 2 -3.51 -2.14 -2.95
N ASP A 3 -4.76 -2.54 -3.14
CA ASP A 3 -5.93 -1.72 -2.80
C ASP A 3 -6.09 -1.63 -1.28
N ALA A 4 -6.29 -0.41 -0.78
CA ALA A 4 -6.51 -0.13 0.63
C ALA A 4 -7.95 0.33 0.93
N THR A 5 -8.83 0.30 -0.08
CA THR A 5 -10.22 0.74 0.01
C THR A 5 -11.18 -0.41 0.35
N GLY A 6 -10.78 -1.65 0.07
CA GLY A 6 -11.59 -2.85 0.21
C GLY A 6 -12.38 -3.20 -1.05
N ASP A 7 -12.20 -2.44 -2.14
CA ASP A 7 -12.88 -2.64 -3.43
C ASP A 7 -11.86 -2.61 -4.58
N PRO A 8 -11.02 -3.65 -4.69
CA PRO A 8 -9.95 -3.69 -5.69
C PRO A 8 -10.50 -3.84 -7.10
N TYR A 9 -10.01 -3.01 -8.02
CA TYR A 9 -10.34 -3.14 -9.45
C TYR A 9 -9.85 -4.47 -10.05
N GLU A 10 -8.62 -4.87 -9.69
CA GLU A 10 -8.05 -6.19 -10.03
C GLU A 10 -8.05 -7.06 -8.76
N ALA A 11 -8.68 -8.23 -8.81
CA ALA A 11 -8.83 -9.10 -7.64
C ALA A 11 -7.49 -9.51 -7.01
N GLU A 12 -6.40 -9.49 -7.77
CA GLU A 12 -5.05 -9.82 -7.31
C GLU A 12 -4.42 -8.71 -6.45
N ASN A 13 -4.93 -7.48 -6.50
CA ASN A 13 -4.42 -6.32 -5.77
C ASN A 13 -4.86 -6.31 -4.29
N VAL A 14 -4.84 -7.47 -3.66
CA VAL A 14 -5.16 -7.65 -2.23
C VAL A 14 -3.89 -8.01 -1.46
N ALA A 15 -3.80 -7.58 -0.20
CA ALA A 15 -2.69 -7.93 0.69
C ALA A 15 -2.66 -9.43 0.98
N LYS A 16 -1.54 -10.10 0.66
CA LYS A 16 -1.40 -11.56 0.80
C LYS A 16 -0.56 -11.94 2.00
N SER A 17 0.60 -11.30 2.15
CA SER A 17 1.54 -11.54 3.25
C SER A 17 1.16 -10.79 4.53
N ASP A 18 1.72 -11.23 5.65
CA ASP A 18 1.52 -10.58 6.94
C ASP A 18 2.10 -9.16 6.96
N PHE A 19 3.25 -8.95 6.30
CA PHE A 19 3.81 -7.63 6.09
C PHE A 19 2.85 -6.72 5.33
N GLU A 20 2.32 -7.17 4.19
CA GLU A 20 1.40 -6.38 3.37
C GLU A 20 0.13 -5.98 4.14
N LYS A 21 -0.46 -6.91 4.89
CA LYS A 21 -1.65 -6.64 5.70
C LYS A 21 -1.36 -5.60 6.80
N SER A 22 -0.24 -5.75 7.49
CA SER A 22 0.22 -4.81 8.52
C SER A 22 0.53 -3.43 7.94
N ALA A 23 1.22 -3.41 6.79
CA ALA A 23 1.59 -2.18 6.10
C ALA A 23 0.35 -1.41 5.64
N VAL A 24 -0.60 -2.07 4.97
CA VAL A 24 -1.87 -1.43 4.54
C VAL A 24 -2.61 -0.83 5.74
N ALA A 25 -2.72 -1.55 6.86
CA ALA A 25 -3.38 -1.03 8.06
C ALA A 25 -2.70 0.24 8.59
N GLN A 26 -1.37 0.26 8.62
CA GLN A 26 -0.59 1.43 9.06
C GLN A 26 -0.69 2.62 8.09
N LEU A 27 -0.69 2.36 6.77
CA LEU A 27 -0.81 3.41 5.76
C LEU A 27 -2.23 4.02 5.77
N VAL A 28 -3.28 3.20 5.92
CA VAL A 28 -4.66 3.68 6.12
C VAL A 28 -4.80 4.49 7.41
N ALA A 29 -4.03 4.16 8.45
CA ALA A 29 -3.95 4.94 9.68
C ALA A 29 -3.18 6.27 9.54
N GLY A 30 -2.68 6.59 8.34
CA GLY A 30 -2.08 7.90 8.02
C GLY A 30 -0.55 7.91 7.96
N LYS A 31 0.12 6.75 7.97
CA LYS A 31 1.54 6.71 7.63
C LYS A 31 1.73 6.84 6.11
N ASP A 32 2.80 7.51 5.71
CA ASP A 32 3.20 7.59 4.30
C ASP A 32 4.12 6.44 3.88
N TYR A 33 4.83 5.85 4.85
CA TYR A 33 5.84 4.82 4.61
C TYR A 33 5.92 3.85 5.79
N VAL A 34 6.13 2.57 5.48
CA VAL A 34 6.34 1.48 6.44
C VAL A 34 7.43 0.56 5.90
N ASP A 35 8.39 0.19 6.72
CA ASP A 35 9.41 -0.78 6.38
C ASP A 35 9.69 -1.78 7.50
N GLN A 36 10.27 -2.91 7.10
CA GLN A 36 10.66 -3.99 7.99
C GLN A 36 11.86 -4.73 7.40
N PRO A 37 13.03 -4.71 8.06
CA PRO A 37 14.12 -5.60 7.69
C PRO A 37 13.78 -7.03 8.08
N VAL A 38 14.02 -7.96 7.17
CA VAL A 38 13.82 -9.40 7.35
C VAL A 38 15.03 -10.17 6.83
N PHE A 39 15.26 -11.37 7.37
CA PHE A 39 16.26 -12.28 6.83
C PHE A 39 15.53 -13.41 6.09
N ARG A 40 15.76 -13.53 4.78
CA ARG A 40 15.10 -14.54 3.94
C ARG A 40 16.15 -15.19 3.05
N ASP A 41 16.18 -16.52 3.04
CA ASP A 41 17.10 -17.31 2.23
C ASP A 41 18.59 -16.93 2.40
N GLY A 42 18.97 -16.61 3.64
CA GLY A 42 20.34 -16.22 3.97
C GLY A 42 20.72 -14.79 3.57
N LYS A 43 19.78 -13.98 3.09
CA LYS A 43 20.00 -12.60 2.68
C LYS A 43 19.17 -11.63 3.51
N PRO A 44 19.72 -10.49 3.93
CA PRO A 44 18.92 -9.43 4.52
C PRO A 44 18.15 -8.70 3.42
N ILE A 45 16.85 -8.53 3.63
CA ILE A 45 15.91 -7.88 2.72
C ILE A 45 15.16 -6.81 3.51
N LEU A 46 14.99 -5.62 2.95
CA LEU A 46 14.04 -4.63 3.42
C LEU A 46 12.71 -4.85 2.70
N GLN A 47 11.66 -5.23 3.44
CA GLN A 47 10.30 -5.11 2.96
C GLN A 47 9.83 -3.68 3.22
N ALA A 48 9.22 -3.05 2.23
CA ALA A 48 8.80 -1.67 2.33
C ALA A 48 7.46 -1.45 1.63
N ALA A 49 6.73 -0.44 2.09
CA ALA A 49 5.43 -0.05 1.58
C ALA A 49 5.26 1.47 1.64
N THR A 50 4.85 2.06 0.52
CA THR A 50 4.58 3.50 0.40
C THR A 50 3.10 3.73 0.16
N SER A 51 2.51 4.73 0.84
CA SER A 51 1.10 5.10 0.65
C SER A 51 0.88 5.62 -0.78
N ILE A 52 -0.29 5.30 -1.33
CA ILE A 52 -0.83 5.96 -2.51
C ILE A 52 -2.05 6.75 -2.02
N PRO A 53 -1.91 8.06 -1.74
CA PRO A 53 -3.00 8.87 -1.23
C PRO A 53 -3.89 9.41 -2.36
N VAL A 54 -5.14 9.76 -2.01
CA VAL A 54 -5.98 10.59 -2.88
C VAL A 54 -5.40 11.99 -2.94
N VAL A 55 -4.63 12.27 -4.00
CA VAL A 55 -3.92 13.54 -4.18
C VAL A 55 -4.51 14.44 -5.25
N MET A 56 -5.22 13.86 -6.23
CA MET A 56 -5.73 14.61 -7.38
C MET A 56 -7.16 14.19 -7.71
N ASP A 57 -7.99 15.17 -8.08
CA ASP A 57 -9.36 14.94 -8.56
C ASP A 57 -9.39 14.06 -9.83
N LYS A 58 -8.26 13.91 -10.53
CA LYS A 58 -8.13 12.99 -11.66
C LYS A 58 -8.24 11.52 -11.26
N CYS A 59 -7.90 11.16 -10.02
CA CYS A 59 -8.02 9.78 -9.56
C CYS A 59 -9.47 9.29 -9.60
N VAL A 60 -10.43 10.19 -9.29
CA VAL A 60 -11.86 9.87 -9.26
C VAL A 60 -12.47 9.76 -10.66
N MET A 61 -11.77 10.17 -11.72
CA MET A 61 -12.30 10.05 -13.10
C MET A 61 -12.38 8.61 -13.59
N CYS A 62 -11.51 7.73 -13.07
CA CYS A 62 -11.49 6.31 -13.41
C CYS A 62 -11.83 5.42 -12.21
N HIS A 63 -11.81 5.98 -11.00
CA HIS A 63 -12.06 5.28 -9.74
C HIS A 63 -13.09 6.03 -8.91
N ASP A 64 -14.35 5.94 -9.31
CA ASP A 64 -15.48 6.63 -8.67
C ASP A 64 -15.60 6.29 -7.17
N ASN A 65 -15.16 5.09 -6.77
CA ASN A 65 -15.13 4.65 -5.37
C ASN A 65 -14.22 5.54 -4.49
N TYR A 66 -13.33 6.36 -5.06
CA TYR A 66 -12.50 7.30 -4.31
C TYR A 66 -13.16 8.67 -4.09
N ALA A 67 -14.28 8.97 -4.75
CA ALA A 67 -14.88 10.32 -4.79
C ALA A 67 -15.24 10.89 -3.40
N ASN A 68 -15.60 10.01 -2.47
CA ASN A 68 -16.02 10.39 -1.12
C ASN A 68 -14.91 10.18 -0.07
N LEU A 69 -13.70 9.82 -0.48
CA LEU A 69 -12.58 9.65 0.44
C LEU A 69 -11.94 11.01 0.77
N PRO A 70 -11.56 11.25 2.02
CA PRO A 70 -10.82 12.45 2.39
C PRO A 70 -9.53 12.60 1.57
N LYS A 71 -9.20 13.83 1.17
CA LYS A 71 -7.91 14.13 0.54
C LYS A 71 -6.76 13.67 1.44
N GLY A 72 -5.74 13.06 0.84
CA GLY A 72 -4.62 12.49 1.57
C GLY A 72 -4.87 11.11 2.19
N LYS A 73 -6.12 10.59 2.20
CA LYS A 73 -6.37 9.23 2.64
C LYS A 73 -5.72 8.23 1.68
N ALA A 74 -5.03 7.23 2.22
CA ALA A 74 -4.47 6.14 1.44
C ALA A 74 -5.58 5.34 0.75
N ILE A 75 -5.51 5.23 -0.58
CA ILE A 75 -6.36 4.36 -1.42
C ILE A 75 -5.64 3.09 -1.82
N GLY A 76 -4.31 3.08 -1.71
CA GLY A 76 -3.52 1.89 -1.96
C GLY A 76 -2.15 1.98 -1.33
N ALA A 77 -1.39 0.91 -1.55
CA ALA A 77 0.01 0.81 -1.16
C ALA A 77 0.84 0.26 -2.31
N LEU A 78 2.02 0.85 -2.51
CA LEU A 78 3.07 0.26 -3.32
C LEU A 78 4.00 -0.52 -2.40
N THR A 79 4.01 -1.84 -2.51
CA THR A 79 4.89 -2.72 -1.74
C THR A 79 6.07 -3.18 -2.59
N TYR A 80 7.24 -3.27 -1.97
CA TYR A 80 8.47 -3.68 -2.63
C TYR A 80 9.44 -4.31 -1.65
N GLU A 81 10.32 -5.15 -2.18
CA GLU A 81 11.40 -5.80 -1.43
C GLU A 81 12.74 -5.42 -2.05
N ILE A 82 13.68 -5.00 -1.21
CA ILE A 82 15.00 -4.54 -1.61
C ILE A 82 16.03 -5.37 -0.85
N ALA A 83 16.97 -5.99 -1.56
CA ALA A 83 18.13 -6.60 -0.90
C ALA A 83 18.99 -5.49 -0.28
N ILE A 84 19.39 -5.65 0.97
CA ILE A 84 20.22 -4.69 1.70
C ILE A 84 21.56 -5.33 2.06
N GLU A 85 22.60 -4.53 2.30
CA GLU A 85 23.97 -4.98 2.61
C GLU A 85 24.49 -4.37 3.92
#